data_AF-A0A2H4CE25-F1
#
_entry.id   AF-A0A2H4CE25-F1
#
_cell.length_a   1.000
_cell.length_b   1.000
_cell.length_c   1.000
_cell.angle_alpha   90.00
_cell.angle_beta   90.00
_cell.angle_gamma   90.00
#
_symmetry.space_group_name_H-M   'P 1'
#
loop_
_entity.id
_entity.type
_entity.pdbx_description
1 polymer ?
#
loop_
_entity_poly.entity_id
_entity_poly.type
_entity_poly.pdbx_seq_one_letter_code
_entity_poly.pdbx_strand_id
1 'polypeptide(L)' 'MYRYKAKLASTNEVIAQSNTIEDLEHNIVTFRRLQKYAVHTRANDKIQIYHIEQNHKIGKRASKEVLIKVV' A
#
# COMPACT_ATOMS: atom_id res chain seq x y z
N MET A 1 5.23 -3.88 12.84
CA MET A 1 4.19 -4.27 11.86
C MET A 1 3.60 -3.00 11.31
N TYR A 2 3.64 -2.82 9.98
CA TYR A 2 3.14 -1.61 9.34
C TYR A 2 1.62 -1.50 9.48
N ARG A 3 1.13 -0.27 9.67
CA ARG A 3 -0.31 0.02 9.81
C ARG A 3 -1.01 0.22 8.47
N TYR A 4 -0.26 0.55 7.43
CA TYR A 4 -0.78 0.80 6.11
C TYR A 4 0.06 0.13 5.04
N LYS A 5 -0.60 -0.24 3.95
CA LYS A 5 0.07 -0.77 2.76
C LYS A 5 -0.62 -0.34 1.49
N ALA A 6 0.17 -0.19 0.44
CA ALA A 6 -0.28 0.09 -0.91
C ALA A 6 -0.05 -1.15 -1.77
N LYS A 7 -1.09 -1.58 -2.49
CA LYS A 7 -1.05 -2.70 -3.43
C LYS A 7 -1.44 -2.25 -4.82
N LEU A 8 -0.87 -2.87 -5.84
CA LEU A 8 -1.37 -2.72 -7.22
C LEU A 8 -2.69 -3.48 -7.36
N ALA A 9 -3.72 -2.84 -7.93
CA ALA A 9 -5.01 -3.48 -8.14
C ALA A 9 -4.95 -4.62 -9.18
N SER A 10 -4.00 -4.57 -10.11
CA SER A 10 -3.80 -5.55 -11.16
C SER A 10 -3.16 -6.85 -10.64
N THR A 11 -2.07 -6.73 -9.87
CA THR A 11 -1.24 -7.86 -9.46
C THR A 11 -1.33 -8.20 -7.96
N ASN A 12 -2.02 -7.38 -7.17
CA ASN A 12 -2.00 -7.42 -5.70
C ASN A 12 -0.61 -7.29 -5.07
N GLU A 13 0.39 -6.87 -5.85
CA GLU A 13 1.76 -6.70 -5.37
C GLU A 13 1.86 -5.50 -4.43
N VAL A 14 2.55 -5.68 -3.31
CA VAL A 14 2.75 -4.61 -2.32
C VAL A 14 3.89 -3.71 -2.80
N ILE A 15 3.56 -2.46 -3.12
CA ILE A 15 4.52 -1.47 -3.62
C ILE A 15 5.09 -0.57 -2.53
N ALA A 16 4.35 -0.40 -1.43
CA ALA A 16 4.78 0.41 -0.30
C ALA A 16 4.10 -0.05 0.98
N GLN A 17 4.79 0.11 2.12
CA GLN A 17 4.27 -0.13 3.46
C GLN A 17 4.70 1.02 4.36
N SER A 18 3.80 1.50 5.22
CA SER A 18 4.14 2.56 6.18
C SER A 18 3.28 2.48 7.45
N ASN A 19 3.69 3.23 8.48
CA ASN A 19 2.95 3.36 9.75
C ASN A 19 1.96 4.54 9.73
N THR A 20 2.13 5.49 8.82
CA THR A 20 1.28 6.67 8.62
C THR A 20 0.70 6.66 7.20
N ILE A 21 -0.38 7.42 6.97
CA ILE A 21 -0.98 7.56 5.64
C ILE A 21 -0.13 8.51 4.79
N GLU A 22 0.37 9.62 5.35
CA GLU A 22 1.14 10.60 4.58
C GLU A 22 2.41 9.98 3.98
N ASP A 23 3.16 9.20 4.77
CA ASP A 23 4.37 8.54 4.28
C ASP A 23 4.03 7.50 3.21
N LEU A 24 2.89 6.81 3.33
CA LEU A 24 2.45 5.86 2.31
C LEU A 24 2.12 6.59 0.99
N GLU A 25 1.41 7.71 1.05
CA GLU A 25 1.10 8.52 -0.13
C GLU A 25 2.38 9.08 -0.77
N HIS A 26 3.34 9.55 0.04
CA HIS A 26 4.64 9.98 -0.46
C HIS A 26 5.37 8.84 -1.20
N ASN A 27 5.39 7.64 -0.62
CA ASN A 27 5.99 6.46 -1.25
C ASN A 27 5.28 6.05 -2.54
N ILE A 28 3.94 6.21 -2.62
CA ILE A 28 3.18 5.97 -3.85
C ILE A 28 3.58 6.96 -4.95
N VAL A 29 3.75 8.25 -4.61
CA VAL A 29 4.22 9.26 -5.57
C VAL A 29 5.63 8.92 -6.06
N THR A 30 6.53 8.54 -5.14
CA THR A 30 7.88 8.10 -5.49
C THR A 30 7.86 6.89 -6.40
N PHE A 31 7.05 5.87 -6.09
CA PHE A 31 6.83 4.72 -6.97
C PHE A 31 6.39 5.16 -8.37
N ARG A 32 5.37 6.02 -8.50
CA ARG A 32 4.94 6.52 -9.81
C ARG A 32 6.06 7.27 -10.56
N ARG A 33 6.94 7.98 -9.86
CA ARG A 33 8.10 8.66 -10.46
C ARG A 33 9.18 7.70 -10.95
N LEU A 34 9.34 6.54 -10.34
CA LEU A 34 10.31 5.53 -10.75
C LEU A 34 10.06 4.99 -12.17
N GLN A 35 8.85 5.12 -12.68
CA GLN A 35 8.54 4.84 -14.09
C GLN A 35 9.37 5.71 -15.06
N LYS A 36 9.70 6.96 -14.71
CA LYS A 36 10.56 7.82 -15.53
C LYS A 36 11.98 7.26 -15.68
N TYR A 37 12.42 6.46 -14.71
CA TYR A 37 13.73 5.80 -14.69
C TYR A 37 13.67 4.36 -15.24
N ALA A 38 12.57 3.99 -15.91
CA ALA A 38 12.35 2.66 -16.49
C ALA A 38 12.39 1.49 -15.48
N VAL A 39 12.22 1.76 -14.18
CA VAL A 39 12.22 0.72 -13.12
C VAL A 39 10.99 -0.18 -13.21
N HIS A 40 9.85 0.38 -13.64
CA HIS A 40 8.63 -0.37 -13.98
C HIS A 40 7.77 0.42 -14.97
N THR A 41 6.86 -0.25 -15.66
CA THR A 41 5.95 0.37 -16.65
C THR A 41 4.54 0.60 -16.10
N ARG A 42 4.29 0.25 -14.84
CA ARG A 42 2.96 0.25 -14.19
C ARG A 42 2.46 1.63 -13.71
N ALA A 43 2.69 2.68 -14.48
CA ALA A 43 2.31 4.04 -14.07
C ALA A 43 0.79 4.27 -14.03
N ASN A 44 0.03 3.57 -14.87
CA ASN A 44 -1.42 3.70 -14.98
C ASN A 44 -2.19 2.69 -14.12
N ASP A 45 -1.49 1.81 -13.41
CA ASP A 45 -2.16 0.85 -12.54
C ASP A 45 -2.77 1.57 -11.33
N LYS A 46 -4.02 1.21 -11.04
CA LYS A 46 -4.69 1.68 -9.83
C LYS A 46 -3.99 1.11 -8.61
N ILE A 47 -3.79 1.93 -7.60
CA ILE A 47 -3.14 1.60 -6.35
C ILE A 47 -4.20 1.60 -5.25
N GLN A 48 -4.30 0.49 -4.55
CA GLN A 48 -5.22 0.29 -3.44
C GLN A 48 -4.49 0.47 -2.12
N ILE A 49 -4.98 1.37 -1.27
CA ILE A 49 -4.46 1.64 0.06
C ILE A 49 -5.29 0.85 1.08
N TYR A 50 -4.61 0.04 1.87
CA TYR A 50 -5.20 -0.77 2.93
C TYR A 50 -4.71 -0.31 4.31
N HIS A 51 -5.63 -0.19 5.26
CA HIS A 51 -5.34 -0.16 6.68
C HIS A 51 -5.23 -1.58 7.21
N ILE A 52 -4.20 -1.86 8.00
CA ILE A 52 -4.03 -3.13 8.68
C ILE A 52 -4.45 -2.91 10.14
N GLU A 53 -5.68 -3.31 10.44
CA GLU A 53 -6.20 -3.28 11.81
C GLU A 53 -5.61 -4.44 12.60
N GLN A 54 -4.87 -4.11 13.66
CA GLN A 54 -4.42 -5.10 14.63
C GLN A 54 -5.50 -5.28 15.68
N ASN A 55 -6.17 -6.42 15.66
CA ASN A 55 -7.12 -6.75 16.71
C ASN A 55 -6.34 -7.27 17.92
N HIS A 56 -6.00 -6.38 18.87
CA HIS A 56 -5.18 -6.71 20.05
C HIS A 56 -5.81 -7.80 20.94
N LYS A 57 -7.12 -8.08 20.77
CA LYS A 57 -7.88 -9.06 21.55
C LYS A 57 -7.73 -10.51 21.05
N ILE A 58 -7.28 -10.73 19.82
CA ILE A 58 -7.19 -12.05 19.18
C ILE A 58 -5.79 -12.15 18.55
N GLY A 59 -4.80 -12.58 19.33
CA GLY A 59 -3.37 -12.48 18.97
C GLY A 59 -3.01 -12.98 17.57
N LYS A 60 -2.01 -12.33 16.93
CA LYS A 60 -1.28 -12.55 15.65
C LYS A 60 -2.03 -13.07 14.39
N ARG A 61 -3.15 -13.77 14.48
CA ARG A 61 -3.88 -14.43 13.39
C ARG A 61 -5.04 -13.61 12.82
N ALA A 62 -5.44 -12.51 13.46
CA ALA A 62 -6.60 -11.71 13.06
C ALA A 62 -6.21 -10.28 12.60
N SER A 63 -5.17 -10.16 11.78
CA SER A 63 -4.86 -8.90 11.08
C SER A 63 -5.91 -8.70 9.98
N LYS A 64 -6.83 -7.75 10.16
CA LYS A 64 -7.85 -7.44 9.14
C LYS A 64 -7.34 -6.34 8.23
N GLU A 65 -7.42 -6.55 6.92
CA GLU A 65 -7.09 -5.53 5.92
C GLU A 65 -8.37 -4.82 5.50
N VAL A 66 -8.42 -3.51 5.70
CA VAL A 66 -9.54 -2.67 5.29
C VAL A 66 -9.08 -1.77 4.16
N LEU A 67 -9.74 -1.85 3.00
CA LEU A 67 -9.47 -0.93 1.88
C LEU A 67 -9.98 0.46 2.27
N ILE A 68 -9.07 1.44 2.27
CA ILE A 68 -9.40 2.84 2.61
C ILE A 68 -9.69 3.63 1.35
N LYS A 69 -8.84 3.46 0.32
CA LYS A 69 -8.79 4.36 -0.84
C LYS A 69 -8.18 3.66 -2.04
N VAL A 70 -8.64 4.04 -3.23
CA VAL A 70 -8.05 3.64 -4.52
C VAL A 70 -7.56 4.91 -5.22
N VAL A 71 -6.32 4.88 -5.73
CA VAL A 71 -5.59 6.02 -6.31
C VAL A 71 -5.05 5.67 -7.69
#